data_AF-A0A3C0HES7-F1
#
_entry.id   AF-A0A3C0HES7-F1
#
_cell.length_a   1.000
_cell.length_b   1.000
_cell.length_c   1.000
_cell.angle_alpha   90.00
_cell.angle_beta   90.00
_cell.angle_gamma   90.00
#
_symmetry.space_group_name_H-M   'P 1'
#
loop_
_entity.id
_entity.type
_entity.pdbx_description
1 polymer ?
#
loop_
_entity_poly.entity_id
_entity_poly.type
_entity_poly.pdbx_seq_one_letter_code
_entity_poly.pdbx_strand_id
1 'polypeptide(L)' 'MNKHSNTYKEWFAEIDRILERSIGLGQDCLADWLSRDAYNDGLSAEEGAALCLEAQDLMNDDEISELLS' A
#
# COMPACT_ATOMS: atom_id res chain seq x y z
N MET A 1 18.62 -6.74 5.62
CA MET A 1 18.42 -7.25 4.24
C MET A 1 17.03 -6.83 3.84
N ASN A 2 16.87 -6.04 2.77
CA ASN A 2 15.53 -5.77 2.23
C ASN A 2 14.93 -7.11 1.84
N LYS A 3 13.73 -7.41 2.38
CA LYS A 3 13.01 -8.64 2.07
C LYS A 3 12.34 -8.60 0.68
N HIS A 4 12.37 -7.44 0.04
CA HIS A 4 11.81 -7.21 -1.29
C HIS A 4 12.74 -7.66 -2.42
N SER A 5 12.13 -8.25 -3.44
CA SER A 5 12.79 -8.51 -4.73
C SER A 5 12.86 -7.26 -5.61
N ASN A 6 12.09 -6.20 -5.28
CA ASN A 6 12.04 -4.93 -5.99
C ASN A 6 12.60 -3.77 -5.14
N THR A 7 12.98 -2.68 -5.81
CA THR A 7 13.43 -1.45 -5.13
C THR A 7 12.25 -0.73 -4.47
N TYR A 8 12.53 0.12 -3.48
CA TYR A 8 11.50 0.98 -2.87
C TYR A 8 10.69 1.75 -3.91
N LYS A 9 11.33 2.26 -4.96
CA LYS A 9 10.65 3.04 -6.00
C LYS A 9 9.67 2.20 -6.81
N GLU A 10 10.04 0.96 -7.12
CA GLU A 10 9.19 0.02 -7.85
C GLU A 10 8.03 -0.45 -6.97
N TRP A 11 8.30 -0.80 -5.71
CA TRP A 11 7.30 -1.16 -4.70
C TRP A 11 6.29 -0.02 -4.48
N PHE A 12 6.77 1.21 -4.33
CA PHE A 12 5.92 2.39 -4.16
C PHE A 12 5.02 2.62 -5.38
N ALA A 13 5.57 2.45 -6.59
CA ALA A 13 4.80 2.57 -7.82
C ALA A 13 3.75 1.44 -7.98
N GLU A 14 3.99 0.27 -7.41
CA GLU A 14 2.99 -0.81 -7.37
C GLU A 14 1.83 -0.45 -6.44
N ILE A 15 2.11 0.13 -5.26
CA ILE A 15 1.05 0.63 -4.38
C ILE A 15 0.22 1.70 -5.06
N ASP A 16 0.84 2.69 -5.70
CA ASP A 16 0.09 3.73 -6.44
C ASP A 16 -0.87 3.10 -7.43
N ARG A 17 -0.44 2.09 -8.20
CA ARG A 17 -1.34 1.39 -9.14
C ARG A 17 -2.48 0.65 -8.44
N ILE A 18 -2.23 0.07 -7.27
CA ILE A 18 -3.27 -0.63 -6.49
C ILE A 18 -4.30 0.40 -6.00
N LEU A 19 -3.86 1.50 -5.41
CA LEU A 19 -4.73 2.56 -4.92
C LEU A 19 -5.51 3.23 -6.06
N GLU A 20 -4.88 3.52 -7.19
CA GLU A 20 -5.54 4.05 -8.38
C GLU A 20 -6.64 3.10 -8.89
N ARG A 21 -6.41 1.78 -8.84
CA ARG A 21 -7.42 0.78 -9.21
C ARG A 21 -8.55 0.66 -8.20
N SER A 22 -8.24 0.75 -6.91
CA SER A 22 -9.20 0.54 -5.82
C SER A 22 -10.09 1.75 -5.58
N ILE A 23 -9.51 2.95 -5.55
CA ILE A 23 -10.20 4.19 -5.16
C ILE A 23 -9.97 5.36 -6.13
N GLY A 24 -9.16 5.18 -7.19
CA GLY A 24 -8.88 6.24 -8.16
C GLY A 24 -7.89 7.31 -7.70
N LEU A 25 -7.16 7.07 -6.61
CA LEU A 25 -6.22 8.02 -6.01
C LEU A 25 -4.83 7.38 -5.86
N GLY A 26 -3.78 8.17 -6.03
CA GLY A 26 -2.41 7.80 -5.69
C GLY A 26 -2.09 8.10 -4.21
N GLN A 27 -0.95 7.63 -3.73
CA GLN A 27 -0.50 7.89 -2.35
C GLN A 27 -0.33 9.37 -2.04
N ASP A 28 0.02 10.19 -3.04
CA ASP A 28 0.19 11.63 -2.90
C ASP A 28 -1.11 12.38 -2.54
N CYS A 29 -2.25 11.74 -2.78
CA CYS A 29 -3.57 12.25 -2.45
C CYS A 29 -4.05 11.79 -1.06
N LEU A 30 -3.34 10.86 -0.42
CA LEU A 30 -3.67 10.33 0.90
C LEU A 30 -2.87 11.07 1.99
N ALA A 31 -3.36 11.07 3.24
CA ALA A 31 -2.64 11.72 4.33
C ALA A 31 -1.28 11.03 4.58
N ASP A 32 -0.34 11.76 5.18
CA ASP A 32 1.07 11.37 5.37
C ASP A 32 1.23 9.89 5.75
N TRP A 33 1.69 9.08 4.78
CA TRP A 33 1.82 7.63 4.93
C TRP A 33 3.28 7.21 5.12
N LEU A 34 3.52 6.31 6.08
CA LEU A 34 4.84 5.79 6.45
C LEU A 34 5.34 4.67 5.50
N SER A 35 5.14 4.85 4.19
CA SER A 35 5.50 3.92 3.11
C SER A 35 6.93 3.36 3.21
N ARG A 36 7.89 4.21 3.63
CA ARG A 36 9.28 3.80 3.79
C ARG A 36 9.49 2.82 4.93
N ASP A 37 8.77 2.99 6.04
CA ASP A 37 8.86 2.08 7.17
C ASP A 37 8.22 0.74 6.82
N ALA A 38 7.06 0.77 6.15
CA ALA A 38 6.40 -0.43 5.65
C ALA A 38 7.30 -1.26 4.70
N TYR A 39 7.98 -0.60 3.76
CA TYR A 39 8.96 -1.25 2.88
C TYR A 39 10.17 -1.81 3.65
N ASN A 40 10.66 -1.09 4.68
CA ASN A 40 11.78 -1.56 5.49
C ASN A 40 11.40 -2.78 6.35
N ASP A 41 10.15 -2.85 6.81
CA ASP A 41 9.59 -3.96 7.58
C ASP A 41 9.34 -5.21 6.72
N GLY A 42 9.24 -5.02 5.40
CA GLY A 42 9.18 -6.10 4.41
C GLY A 42 7.77 -6.40 3.89
N LEU A 43 6.83 -5.47 4.05
CA LEU A 43 5.43 -5.59 3.60
C LEU A 43 5.33 -5.56 2.08
N SER A 44 4.53 -6.43 1.47
CA SER A 44 4.27 -6.42 0.03
C SER A 44 3.60 -5.11 -0.42
N ALA A 45 3.52 -4.89 -1.74
CA ALA A 45 2.83 -3.71 -2.26
C ALA A 45 1.33 -3.75 -1.93
N GLU A 46 0.72 -4.93 -1.95
CA GLU A 46 -0.67 -5.16 -1.54
C GLU A 46 -0.88 -4.88 -0.05
N GLU A 47 0.00 -5.41 0.81
CA GLU A 47 -0.05 -5.13 2.25
C GLU A 47 0.16 -3.64 2.55
N GLY A 48 1.06 -2.97 1.82
CA GLY A 48 1.25 -1.53 1.90
C GLY A 48 -0.02 -0.76 1.49
N ALA A 49 -0.63 -1.12 0.37
CA ALA A 49 -1.87 -0.48 -0.08
C ALA A 49 -3.02 -0.70 0.90
N ALA A 50 -3.15 -1.91 1.47
CA ALA A 50 -4.12 -2.20 2.52
C ALA A 50 -3.93 -1.28 3.74
N LEU A 51 -2.70 -1.13 4.24
CA LEU A 51 -2.38 -0.21 5.34
C LEU A 51 -2.75 1.24 5.02
N CYS A 52 -2.57 1.70 3.77
CA CYS A 52 -3.05 3.03 3.38
C CYS A 52 -4.56 3.15 3.53
N LEU A 53 -5.30 2.18 3.01
CA LEU A 53 -6.76 2.23 2.92
C LEU A 53 -7.40 2.12 4.30
N GLU A 54 -6.87 1.24 5.15
CA GLU A 54 -7.26 1.09 6.56
C GLU A 54 -6.97 2.39 7.35
N ALA A 55 -5.76 2.96 7.22
CA ALA A 55 -5.38 4.17 7.97
C ALA A 55 -6.22 5.41 7.63
N GLN A 56 -6.85 5.43 6.45
CA GLN A 56 -7.73 6.51 5.99
C GLN A 56 -9.22 6.20 6.15
N ASP A 57 -9.57 5.04 6.73
CA ASP A 57 -10.96 4.55 6.84
C ASP A 57 -11.67 4.49 5.46
N LEU A 58 -10.90 4.19 4.41
CA LEU A 58 -11.38 4.09 3.01
C LEU A 58 -11.82 2.68 2.65
N MET A 59 -11.38 1.67 3.41
CA MET A 59 -11.83 0.29 3.31
C MET A 59 -12.00 -0.31 4.70
N ASN A 60 -12.99 -1.19 4.84
CA ASN A 60 -13.18 -2.00 6.04
C ASN A 60 -12.40 -3.33 5.97
N ASP A 61 -12.36 -4.06 7.08
CA ASP A 61 -11.62 -5.33 7.22
C ASP A 61 -11.99 -6.38 6.15
N ASP A 62 -13.25 -6.45 5.73
CA ASP A 62 -13.70 -7.41 4.71
C ASP A 62 -13.13 -7.04 3.33
N GLU A 63 -13.18 -5.75 2.96
CA GLU A 63 -12.61 -5.22 1.71
C GLU A 63 -11.08 -5.36 1.67
N ILE A 64 -10.42 -5.13 2.81
CA ILE A 64 -8.97 -5.34 2.97
C ILE A 64 -8.62 -6.82 2.77
N SER A 65 -9.40 -7.72 3.36
CA SER A 65 -9.22 -9.18 3.21
C SER A 65 -9.34 -9.62 1.75
N GLU A 66 -10.31 -9.06 1.00
CA GLU A 66 -10.45 -9.31 -0.44
C GLU A 66 -9.25 -8.82 -1.25
N LEU A 67 -8.66 -7.67 -0.88
CA LEU A 67 -7.48 -7.12 -1.54
C LEU A 67 -6.23 -7.99 -1.34
N LEU A 68 -6.13 -8.67 -0.19
CA LEU A 68 -4.97 -9.48 0.20
C LEU A 68 -5.11 -10.98 -0.13
N SER A 69 -6.27 -11.40 -0.67
CA SER A 69 -6.55 -12.81 -1.03
C SER A 69 -6.03 -13.19 -2.42
#